data_AF-A0A1V1P3T8-F1
#
_entry.id   AF-A0A1V1P3T8-F1
#
_cell.length_a   1.000
_cell.length_b   1.000
_cell.length_c   1.000
_cell.angle_alpha   90.00
_cell.angle_beta   90.00
_cell.angle_gamma   90.00
#
_symmetry.space_group_name_H-M   'P 1'
#
loop_
_entity.id
_entity.type
_entity.pdbx_description
1 polymer ?
#
loop_
_entity_poly.entity_id
_entity_poly.type
_entity_poly.pdbx_seq_one_letter_code
_entity_poly.pdbx_strand_id
1 'polypeptide(L)'
;MENIHSELAIPMLNGNTLVGVLNIEHHKIDAFSKYDIKVAEAIARLAVIAVENVRIKEELNTMQSISTTIIETGVTQSELL
;
A
#
# COMPACT_ATOMS: atom_id res chain seq x y z
N MET A 1 -11.58 -25.79 -5.08
CA MET A 1 -10.67 -24.74 -5.58
C MET A 1 -10.88 -24.69 -7.07
N GLU A 2 -11.31 -23.56 -7.63
CA GLU A 2 -11.38 -23.42 -9.09
C GLU A 2 -9.97 -23.57 -9.67
N ASN A 3 -9.84 -24.24 -10.81
CA ASN A 3 -8.53 -24.49 -11.41
C ASN A 3 -7.97 -23.21 -12.03
N ILE A 4 -6.93 -22.65 -11.43
CA ILE A 4 -6.16 -21.54 -12.00
C ILE A 4 -5.19 -22.13 -13.03
N HIS A 5 -5.20 -21.58 -14.25
CA HIS A 5 -4.42 -22.08 -15.37
C HIS A 5 -3.42 -21.06 -15.94
N SER A 6 -3.56 -19.78 -15.58
CA SER A 6 -2.60 -18.72 -15.85
C SER A 6 -2.54 -17.77 -14.65
N GLU A 7 -1.35 -17.23 -14.39
CA GLU A 7 -1.07 -16.29 -13.30
C GLU A 7 -0.21 -15.13 -13.83
N LEU A 8 -0.49 -13.92 -13.35
CA LEU A 8 0.34 -12.74 -13.56
C LEU A 8 0.59 -12.05 -12.22
N ALA A 9 1.79 -12.27 -11.68
CA ALA A 9 2.25 -11.65 -10.44
C ALA A 9 3.21 -10.50 -10.74
N ILE A 10 2.78 -9.27 -10.46
CA ILE A 10 3.56 -8.06 -10.73
C ILE A 10 4.06 -7.45 -9.42
N PRO A 11 5.39 -7.31 -9.22
CA PRO A 11 5.91 -6.68 -8.03
C PRO A 11 5.58 -5.18 -8.03
N MET A 12 5.07 -4.71 -6.90
CA MET A 12 4.81 -3.29 -6.64
C MET A 12 6.00 -2.71 -5.90
N LEU A 13 6.88 -2.01 -6.61
CA LEU A 13 8.12 -1.45 -6.06
C LEU A 13 8.02 0.07 -5.88
N ASN A 14 8.49 0.57 -4.74
CA ASN A 14 8.82 1.97 -4.52
C ASN A 14 10.35 2.11 -4.39
N GLY A 15 11.02 2.51 -5.47
CA GLY A 15 12.48 2.41 -5.56
C GLY A 15 12.94 0.95 -5.44
N ASN A 16 13.76 0.66 -4.43
CA ASN A 16 14.23 -0.70 -4.12
C ASN A 16 13.37 -1.42 -3.07
N THR A 17 12.32 -0.78 -2.55
CA THR A 17 11.45 -1.35 -1.53
C THR A 17 10.26 -2.06 -2.16
N LEU A 18 10.03 -3.31 -1.77
CA LEU A 18 8.83 -4.06 -2.14
C LEU A 18 7.64 -3.59 -1.29
N VAL A 19 6.65 -2.97 -1.93
CA VAL A 19 5.39 -2.55 -1.30
C VAL A 19 4.38 -3.69 -1.29
N GLY A 20 4.40 -4.55 -2.32
CA GLY A 20 3.49 -5.70 -2.43
C GLY A 20 3.56 -6.39 -3.79
N VAL A 21 2.54 -7.20 -4.09
CA VAL A 21 2.39 -7.89 -5.39
C VAL A 21 0.95 -7.73 -5.86
N LEU A 22 0.78 -7.30 -7.12
CA LEU A 22 -0.51 -7.39 -7.81
C LEU A 22 -0.63 -8.77 -8.44
N ASN A 23 -1.54 -9.58 -7.91
CA ASN A 23 -1.81 -10.96 -8.35
C ASN A 23 -3.06 -11.00 -9.24
N ILE A 24 -2.97 -11.64 -10.40
CA ILE A 24 -4.07 -11.73 -11.37
C ILE A 24 -4.12 -13.15 -11.92
N GLU A 25 -5.22 -13.83 -11.65
CA GLU A 25 -5.40 -15.25 -11.96
C GLU A 25 -6.42 -15.42 -13.08
N HIS A 26 -6.26 -16.46 -13.91
CA HIS A 26 -7.25 -16.81 -14.94
C HIS A 26 -7.36 -18.33 -15.14
N HIS A 27 -8.58 -18.81 -15.39
CA HIS A 27 -8.87 -20.23 -15.68
C HIS A 27 -8.55 -20.67 -17.12
N LYS A 28 -7.93 -19.82 -17.94
CA LYS A 28 -7.58 -20.15 -19.32
C LYS A 28 -6.07 -20.31 -19.37
N ILE A 29 -5.56 -21.30 -20.09
CA ILE A 29 -4.13 -21.43 -20.39
C ILE A 29 -3.73 -20.28 -21.33
N ASP A 30 -2.58 -19.66 -21.06
CA ASP A 30 -2.02 -18.56 -21.88
C ASP A 30 -3.02 -17.39 -22.01
N ALA A 31 -3.56 -16.95 -20.87
CA ALA A 31 -4.62 -15.95 -20.83
C ALA A 31 -4.14 -14.51 -21.07
N PHE A 32 -2.86 -14.23 -20.79
CA PHE A 32 -2.35 -12.86 -20.75
C PHE A 32 -1.49 -12.54 -21.97
N SER A 33 -1.94 -11.56 -22.75
CA SER A 33 -1.14 -10.98 -23.82
C SER A 33 -0.08 -10.03 -23.28
N LYS A 34 0.89 -9.66 -24.14
CA LYS A 34 1.85 -8.59 -23.83
C LYS A 34 1.19 -7.24 -23.53
N TYR A 35 -0.01 -6.99 -24.08
CA TYR A 35 -0.75 -5.77 -23.78
C TYR A 35 -1.32 -5.81 -22.36
N ASP A 36 -1.89 -6.96 -21.96
CA ASP A 36 -2.43 -7.17 -20.61
C ASP A 36 -1.34 -6.98 -19.55
N ILE A 37 -0.14 -7.51 -19.79
CA ILE A 37 1.02 -7.32 -18.92
C ILE A 37 1.34 -5.83 -18.75
N LYS A 38 1.43 -5.07 -19.85
CA LYS A 38 1.73 -3.62 -19.80
C LYS A 38 0.67 -2.82 -19.05
N VAL A 39 -0.60 -3.18 -19.22
CA VAL A 39 -1.71 -2.53 -18.49
C VAL A 39 -1.63 -2.87 -17.01
N ALA A 40 -1.45 -4.13 -16.66
CA ALA A 40 -1.31 -4.57 -15.28
C ALA A 40 -0.09 -3.94 -14.59
N GLU A 41 1.04 -3.77 -15.30
CA GLU A 41 2.21 -3.02 -14.80
C GLU A 41 1.89 -1.55 -14.52
N ALA A 42 1.09 -0.90 -15.39
CA ALA A 42 0.66 0.48 -15.17
C ALA A 42 -0.26 0.59 -13.94
N ILE A 43 -1.18 -0.35 -13.77
CA ILE A 43 -2.06 -0.44 -12.60
C ILE A 43 -1.25 -0.69 -11.33
N ALA A 44 -0.28 -1.60 -11.36
CA ALA A 44 0.61 -1.88 -10.22
C ALA A 44 1.37 -0.61 -9.78
N ARG A 45 1.88 0.19 -10.74
CA ARG A 45 2.51 1.48 -10.43
C ARG A 45 1.55 2.48 -9.77
N LEU A 46 0.30 2.55 -10.22
CA LEU A 46 -0.72 3.41 -9.59
C LEU A 46 -1.08 2.90 -8.19
N ALA A 47 -1.14 1.59 -8.00
CA ALA A 47 -1.41 0.98 -6.71
C ALA A 47 -0.28 1.28 -5.69
N VAL A 48 0.99 1.30 -6.11
CA VAL A 48 2.11 1.73 -5.25
C VAL A 48 1.84 3.13 -4.69
N ILE A 49 1.47 4.08 -5.55
CA ILE A 49 1.18 5.46 -5.15
C ILE A 49 0.02 5.51 -4.16
N ALA A 50 -1.07 4.77 -4.44
CA ALA A 50 -2.24 4.74 -3.58
C ALA A 50 -1.93 4.17 -2.18
N VAL A 51 -1.18 3.07 -2.10
CA VAL A 51 -0.76 2.45 -0.83
C VAL A 51 0.12 3.40 -0.04
N GLU A 52 1.10 4.04 -0.68
CA GLU A 52 1.99 4.98 -0.02
C GLU A 52 1.25 6.22 0.49
N ASN A 53 0.24 6.72 -0.25
CA ASN A 53 -0.59 7.83 0.20
C ASN A 53 -1.36 7.50 1.49
N VAL A 54 -1.89 6.28 1.60
CA VAL A 54 -2.57 5.82 2.82
C VAL A 54 -1.58 5.72 3.98
N ARG A 55 -0.41 5.12 3.76
CA ARG A 55 0.66 5.00 4.77
C ARG A 55 1.09 6.37 5.31
N ILE A 56 1.37 7.32 4.41
CA ILE A 56 1.78 8.68 4.78
C ILE A 56 0.68 9.38 5.60
N LYS A 57 -0.58 9.22 5.22
CA LYS A 57 -1.71 9.78 5.96
C LYS A 57 -1.84 9.18 7.37
N GLU A 58 -1.64 7.87 7.51
CA GLU A 58 -1.67 7.19 8.80
C GLU A 58 -0.51 7.62 9.70
N GLU A 59 0.69 7.78 9.14
CA GLU A 59 1.85 8.31 9.87
C GLU A 59 1.60 9.74 10.37
N LEU A 60 1.01 10.60 9.54
CA LEU A 60 0.63 11.95 9.93
C LEU A 60 -0.38 11.95 11.08
N ASN A 61 -1.41 11.11 11.01
CA ASN A 61 -2.42 11.00 12.07
C ASN A 61 -1.83 10.49 13.39
N THR A 62 -0.90 9.52 13.29
CA THR A 62 -0.16 9.01 14.46
C THR A 62 0.65 10.11 15.11
N MET A 63 1.40 10.88 14.30
CA MET A 63 2.22 12.00 14.78
C MET A 63 1.37 13.08 15.45
N GLN A 64 0.22 13.41 14.86
CA GLN A 64 -0.72 14.37 15.44
C GLN A 64 -1.28 13.90 16.78
N SER A 65 -1.64 12.62 16.88
CA SER A 65 -2.14 12.03 18.14
C SER A 65 -1.09 12.09 19.24
N ILE A 66 0.17 11.74 18.94
CA ILE A 66 1.29 11.84 19.87
C ILE A 66 1.48 13.28 20.36
N SER A 67 1.42 14.25 19.43
CA SER A 67 1.61 15.67 19.77
C SER A 67 0.51 16.18 20.72
N THR A 68 -0.75 15.81 20.48
CA THR A 68 -1.87 16.16 21.37
C THR A 68 -1.66 15.60 22.77
N THR A 69 -1.28 14.32 22.90
CA THR A 69 -1.04 13.70 24.21
C THR A 69 0.10 14.37 24.99
N ILE A 70 1.18 14.79 24.32
CA ILE A 70 2.29 15.52 24.97
C ILE A 70 1.80 16.87 25.53
N ILE A 71 0.97 17.58 24.79
CA ILE A 71 0.43 18.87 25.23
C ILE A 71 -0.48 18.67 26.46
N GLU A 72 -1.37 17.67 26.43
CA GLU A 72 -2.29 17.38 27.55
C GLU A 72 -1.55 16.98 28.84
N THR A 73 -0.53 16.14 28.72
CA THR A 73 0.30 15.71 29.87
C THR A 73 1.17 16.84 30.42
N GLY A 74 1.69 17.73 29.56
CA GLY A 74 2.45 18.91 29.99
C GLY A 74 1.60 19.96 30.70
N VAL A 75 0.37 20.19 30.22
CA VAL A 75 -0.58 21.14 30.85
C VAL A 75 -1.02 20.65 32.23
N THR A 76 -1.40 19.37 32.35
CA THR A 76 -1.82 18.81 33.65
C THR A 76 -0.71 18.83 34.70
N GLN A 77 0.55 18.67 34.31
CA GLN A 77 1.67 18.77 35.25
C GLN A 77 1.96 20.22 35.69
N SER A 78 1.71 21.21 34.82
CA SER A 78 1.83 22.63 35.16
C SER A 78 0.69 23.12 36.08
N GLU A 79 -0.49 22.50 36.05
CA GLU A 79 -1.61 22.81 36.95
C GLU A 79 -1.46 22.14 38.33
N LEU A 80 -0.54 21.19 38.47
CA LEU A 80 -0.21 20.48 39.72
C LEU A 80 0.92 21.15 40.53
N LEU A 81 1.46 22.27 40.06
CA LEU A 81 2.45 23.13 40.74
C LEU A 81 1.84 24.46 41.15
#